data_AF-A0A212CXC8-F1
#
_entry.id   AF-A0A212CXC8-F1
#
_cell.length_a   1.000
_cell.length_b   1.000
_cell.length_c   1.000
_cell.angle_alpha   90.00
_cell.angle_beta   90.00
_cell.angle_gamma   90.00
#
_symmetry.space_group_name_H-M   'P 1'
#
loop_
_entity.id
_entity.type
_entity.pdbx_description
1 polymer ?
#
loop_
_entity_poly.entity_id
_entity_poly.type
_entity_poly.pdbx_seq_one_letter_code
_entity_poly.pdbx_strand_id
1 'polypeptide(L)'
;MVMEYMPGGDLVNLMSNYDVPEKWAKFYTAEVVLALDAIHSMGLIHRDVKPDNMLLDKHGHLKLADFGTCMKMDETGMVHCDTAVGTPDYISPEVLKSQGGDGYYGRECDWWSVGVFLFEMLVGK
;
A
#
# COMPACT_ATOMS: atom_id res chain seq x y z
N MET A 1 17.07 -8.17 -9.31
CA MET A 1 17.45 -7.57 -8.02
C MET A 1 17.66 -8.70 -7.03
N VAL A 2 18.69 -8.64 -6.18
CA VAL A 2 18.88 -9.61 -5.08
C VAL A 2 18.41 -8.94 -3.80
N MET A 3 17.46 -9.55 -3.09
CA MET A 3 16.79 -9.00 -1.91
C MET A 3 16.78 -10.03 -0.78
N GLU A 4 16.53 -9.61 0.46
CA GLU A 4 16.31 -10.56 1.56
C GLU A 4 15.07 -11.40 1.31
N TYR A 5 15.11 -12.68 1.69
CA TYR A 5 13.97 -13.59 1.52
C TYR A 5 12.95 -13.37 2.64
N MET A 6 11.68 -13.26 2.26
CA MET A 6 10.53 -13.07 3.15
C MET A 6 9.76 -14.40 3.27
N PRO A 7 10.08 -15.25 4.26
CA PRO A 7 9.54 -16.61 4.35
C PRO A 7 8.07 -16.68 4.78
N GLY A 8 7.52 -15.60 5.35
CA GLY A 8 6.14 -15.56 5.83
C GLY A 8 5.10 -15.40 4.72
N GLY A 9 5.53 -15.17 3.47
CA GLY A 9 4.63 -14.90 2.35
C GLY A 9 4.06 -13.49 2.37
N ASP A 10 2.98 -13.29 1.63
CA ASP A 10 2.23 -12.03 1.57
C ASP A 10 0.96 -12.08 2.44
N LEU A 11 0.30 -10.92 2.61
CA LEU A 11 -0.94 -10.85 3.36
C LEU A 11 -2.15 -11.42 2.61
N VAL A 12 -2.10 -11.59 1.29
CA VAL A 12 -3.16 -12.31 0.53
C VAL A 12 -3.26 -13.74 1.04
N ASN A 13 -2.11 -14.42 1.17
CA ASN A 13 -2.01 -15.77 1.68
C ASN A 13 -2.47 -15.86 3.14
N LEU A 14 -2.15 -14.86 3.97
CA LEU A 14 -2.64 -14.82 5.35
C LEU A 14 -4.17 -14.72 5.41
N MET A 15 -4.77 -13.79 4.67
CA MET A 15 -6.22 -13.59 4.67
C MET A 15 -6.97 -14.76 4.03
N SER A 16 -6.37 -15.46 3.08
CA SER A 16 -6.96 -16.65 2.45
C SER A 16 -7.01 -17.88 3.38
N ASN A 17 -6.12 -17.95 4.38
CA ASN A 17 -6.00 -19.09 5.28
C ASN A 17 -6.65 -18.86 6.65
N TYR A 18 -6.94 -17.62 7.02
CA TYR A 18 -7.40 -17.25 8.36
C TYR A 18 -8.54 -16.24 8.31
N ASP A 19 -9.58 -16.47 9.10
CA ASP A 19 -10.51 -15.40 9.48
C ASP A 19 -9.79 -14.43 10.41
N VAL A 20 -9.59 -13.19 9.97
CA VAL A 20 -8.75 -12.20 10.66
C VAL A 20 -9.53 -11.52 11.77
N PRO A 21 -9.15 -11.67 13.06
CA PRO A 21 -9.78 -10.92 14.15
C PRO A 21 -9.30 -9.46 14.14
N GLU A 22 -10.11 -8.54 14.69
CA GLU A 22 -9.77 -7.10 14.80
C GLU A 22 -8.40 -6.83 15.43
N LYS A 23 -7.96 -7.70 16.36
CA LYS A 23 -6.65 -7.58 16.99
C LYS A 23 -5.51 -7.70 15.96
N TRP A 24 -5.65 -8.60 15.00
CA TRP A 24 -4.66 -8.81 13.94
C TRP A 24 -4.75 -7.71 12.89
N ALA A 25 -5.97 -7.33 12.50
CA ALA A 25 -6.19 -6.19 11.61
C ALA A 25 -5.53 -4.92 12.15
N LYS A 26 -5.75 -4.59 13.43
CA LYS A 26 -5.08 -3.46 14.09
C LYS A 26 -3.56 -3.55 14.05
N PHE A 27 -3.00 -4.75 14.24
CA PHE A 27 -1.56 -4.96 14.20
C PHE A 27 -0.99 -4.69 12.81
N TYR A 28 -1.50 -5.37 11.78
CA TYR A 28 -0.97 -5.22 10.42
C TYR A 28 -1.26 -3.83 9.85
N THR A 29 -2.44 -3.25 10.09
CA THR A 29 -2.72 -1.87 9.69
C THR A 29 -1.74 -0.88 10.34
N ALA A 30 -1.38 -1.05 11.62
CA ALA A 30 -0.40 -0.18 12.26
C ALA A 30 0.99 -0.32 11.61
N GLU A 31 1.43 -1.52 11.26
CA GLU A 31 2.70 -1.72 10.57
C GLU A 31 2.70 -1.16 9.15
N VAL A 32 1.60 -1.30 8.40
CA VAL A 32 1.42 -0.66 7.09
C VAL A 32 1.53 0.86 7.22
N VAL A 33 0.86 1.46 8.22
CA VAL A 33 0.92 2.91 8.45
C VAL A 33 2.36 3.37 8.72
N LEU A 34 3.12 2.65 9.55
CA LEU A 34 4.52 2.97 9.81
C LEU A 34 5.41 2.77 8.57
N ALA A 35 5.17 1.73 7.79
CA ALA A 35 5.91 1.49 6.55
C ALA A 35 5.65 2.58 5.51
N LEU A 36 4.41 3.05 5.37
CA LEU A 36 4.05 4.16 4.50
C LEU A 36 4.63 5.49 4.98
N ASP A 37 4.57 5.77 6.29
CA ASP A 37 5.20 6.96 6.85
C ASP A 37 6.72 7.01 6.57
N ALA A 38 7.39 5.85 6.62
CA ALA A 38 8.80 5.74 6.24
C ALA A 38 9.03 6.07 4.75
N ILE A 39 8.18 5.56 3.84
CA ILE A 39 8.23 5.87 2.40
C ILE A 39 7.96 7.36 2.16
N HIS A 40 6.94 7.92 2.80
CA HIS A 40 6.56 9.32 2.68
C HIS A 40 7.66 10.25 3.21
N SER A 41 8.35 9.84 4.27
CA SER A 41 9.52 10.54 4.83
C SER A 41 10.72 10.54 3.88
N MET A 42 10.80 9.57 2.97
CA MET A 42 11.80 9.54 1.89
C MET A 42 11.39 10.41 0.68
N GLY A 43 10.25 11.10 0.75
CA GLY A 43 9.76 11.93 -0.34
C GLY A 43 9.07 11.13 -1.45
N LEU A 44 8.60 9.91 -1.16
CA LEU A 44 7.97 9.01 -2.13
C LEU A 44 6.49 8.76 -1.80
N ILE A 45 5.69 8.48 -2.82
CA ILE A 45 4.31 7.97 -2.71
C ILE A 45 4.27 6.59 -3.36
N HIS A 46 3.64 5.60 -2.74
CA HIS A 46 3.65 4.21 -3.21
C HIS A 46 2.73 3.97 -4.40
N ARG A 47 1.47 4.41 -4.32
CA ARG A 47 0.42 4.32 -5.35
C ARG A 47 -0.08 2.92 -5.73
N ASP A 48 0.38 1.87 -5.05
CA ASP A 48 -0.10 0.49 -5.26
C ASP A 48 0.00 -0.32 -3.97
N VAL A 49 -0.51 0.26 -2.88
CA VAL A 49 -0.54 -0.39 -1.57
C VAL A 49 -1.64 -1.43 -1.58
N LYS A 50 -1.26 -2.70 -1.44
CA LYS A 50 -2.18 -3.84 -1.46
C LYS A 50 -1.56 -5.04 -0.74
N PRO A 51 -2.35 -6.05 -0.34
CA PRO A 51 -1.85 -7.20 0.42
C PRO A 51 -0.74 -7.99 -0.29
N ASP A 52 -0.73 -8.05 -1.64
CA ASP A 52 0.33 -8.70 -2.42
C ASP A 52 1.71 -8.07 -2.19
N ASN A 53 1.72 -6.75 -1.93
CA ASN A 53 2.94 -5.97 -1.70
C ASN A 53 3.34 -5.91 -0.21
N MET A 54 2.59 -6.60 0.67
CA MET A 54 2.80 -6.64 2.11
C MET A 54 3.39 -7.99 2.51
N LEU A 55 4.72 -8.09 2.57
CA LEU A 55 5.42 -9.34 2.85
C LEU A 55 5.72 -9.50 4.35
N LEU A 56 5.74 -10.74 4.82
CA LEU A 56 6.00 -11.09 6.21
C LEU A 56 7.38 -11.73 6.39
N ASP A 57 8.14 -11.22 7.35
CA ASP A 57 9.46 -11.75 7.69
C ASP A 57 9.37 -13.07 8.48
N LYS A 58 10.51 -13.61 8.91
CA LYS A 58 10.59 -14.85 9.71
C LYS A 58 9.91 -14.80 11.08
N HIS A 59 9.56 -13.60 11.55
CA HIS A 59 8.89 -13.35 12.82
C HIS A 59 7.42 -12.92 12.63
N GLY A 60 6.96 -12.78 11.38
CA GLY A 60 5.61 -12.35 11.05
C GLY A 60 5.41 -10.83 11.03
N HIS A 61 6.50 -10.05 10.98
CA HIS A 61 6.44 -8.59 10.86
C HIS A 61 6.43 -8.16 9.40
N LEU A 62 5.68 -7.09 9.10
CA LEU A 62 5.45 -6.58 7.77
C LEU A 62 6.65 -5.80 7.21
N LYS A 63 6.93 -6.01 5.93
CA LYS A 63 7.74 -5.14 5.08
C LYS A 63 7.06 -4.95 3.73
N LEU A 64 7.05 -3.73 3.23
CA LEU A 64 6.56 -3.44 1.88
C LEU A 64 7.55 -3.92 0.82
N ALA A 65 7.01 -4.43 -0.27
CA ALA A 65 7.72 -4.84 -1.46
C ALA A 65 7.10 -4.19 -2.70
N ASP A 66 7.76 -4.36 -3.84
CA ASP A 66 7.35 -3.81 -5.15
C ASP A 66 7.06 -2.30 -5.16
N PHE A 67 8.15 -1.53 -5.27
CA PHE A 67 8.10 -0.07 -5.39
C PHE A 67 8.02 0.40 -6.85
N GLY A 68 7.61 -0.47 -7.80
CA GLY A 68 7.60 -0.16 -9.23
C GLY A 68 6.69 1.00 -9.61
N THR A 69 5.64 1.26 -8.83
CA THR A 69 4.73 2.39 -9.02
C THR A 69 5.11 3.62 -8.19
N CYS A 70 6.19 3.59 -7.41
CA CYS A 70 6.54 4.74 -6.57
C CYS A 70 6.86 5.99 -7.40
N MET A 71 6.50 7.16 -6.89
CA MET A 71 6.91 8.45 -7.46
C MET A 71 7.43 9.40 -6.39
N LYS A 72 8.39 10.22 -6.79
CA LYS A 72 8.97 11.25 -5.94
C LYS A 72 8.07 12.48 -5.92
N MET A 73 7.72 12.92 -4.71
CA MET A 73 7.00 14.16 -4.46
C MET A 73 7.85 15.37 -4.87
N ASP A 74 7.17 16.41 -5.36
CA ASP A 74 7.75 17.74 -5.54
C ASP A 74 7.89 18.47 -4.19
N GLU A 75 8.35 19.73 -4.23
CA GLU A 75 8.53 20.57 -3.05
C GLU A 75 7.22 20.84 -2.28
N THR A 76 6.07 20.66 -2.93
CA THR A 76 4.74 20.84 -2.34
C THR A 76 4.20 19.55 -1.70
N GLY A 77 4.92 18.43 -1.83
CA GLY A 77 4.47 17.12 -1.36
C GLY A 77 3.48 16.44 -2.30
N MET A 78 3.39 16.91 -3.55
CA MET A 78 2.47 16.42 -4.57
C MET A 78 3.21 15.67 -5.67
N VAL A 79 2.46 14.93 -6.47
CA VAL A 79 2.95 14.35 -7.72
C VAL A 79 2.02 14.69 -8.87
N HIS A 80 2.62 14.92 -10.04
CA HIS A 80 1.90 15.08 -11.30
C HIS A 80 2.01 13.80 -12.12
N CYS A 81 0.88 13.15 -12.41
CA CYS A 81 0.88 11.94 -13.25
C CYS A 81 -0.43 11.74 -14.01
N ASP A 82 -0.28 11.67 -15.33
CA ASP A 82 -1.39 11.51 -16.29
C ASP A 82 -1.80 10.05 -16.50
N THR A 83 -1.10 9.12 -15.86
CA THR A 83 -1.34 7.67 -15.97
C THR A 83 -1.86 7.17 -14.63
N ALA A 84 -3.09 6.65 -14.60
CA ALA A 84 -3.49 5.86 -13.44
C ALA A 84 -2.72 4.55 -13.43
N VAL A 85 -2.03 4.33 -12.33
CA VAL A 85 -1.29 3.12 -12.02
C VAL A 85 -1.78 2.57 -10.70
N GLY A 86 -1.59 1.27 -10.50
CA GLY A 86 -2.05 0.56 -9.32
C GLY A 86 -3.15 -0.43 -9.64
N THR A 87 -3.53 -1.19 -8.61
CA THR A 87 -4.52 -2.25 -8.73
C THR A 87 -5.93 -1.65 -8.56
N PRO A 88 -6.86 -1.87 -9.50
CA PRO A 88 -8.17 -1.21 -9.51
C PRO A 88 -8.99 -1.32 -8.21
N ASP A 89 -8.80 -2.39 -7.44
CA ASP A 89 -9.53 -2.61 -6.20
C ASP A 89 -9.03 -1.71 -5.04
N TYR A 90 -7.77 -1.26 -5.07
CA TYR A 90 -7.12 -0.47 -4.00
C TYR A 90 -6.77 0.96 -4.40
N ILE A 91 -6.95 1.32 -5.68
CA ILE A 91 -6.61 2.63 -6.22
C ILE A 91 -7.57 3.70 -5.70
N SER A 92 -7.03 4.87 -5.37
CA SER A 92 -7.84 5.99 -4.88
C SER A 92 -8.54 6.73 -6.03
N PRO A 93 -9.69 7.39 -5.76
CA PRO A 93 -10.47 8.05 -6.79
C PRO A 93 -9.73 9.20 -7.49
N GLU A 94 -8.84 9.90 -6.79
CA GLU A 94 -8.01 10.97 -7.36
C GLU A 94 -6.95 10.43 -8.32
N VAL A 95 -6.36 9.26 -8.05
CA VAL A 95 -5.44 8.59 -9.00
C VAL A 95 -6.20 8.11 -10.23
N LEU A 96 -7.43 7.58 -10.08
CA LEU A 96 -8.27 7.22 -11.23
C LEU A 96 -8.65 8.44 -12.08
N LYS A 97 -9.01 9.56 -11.45
CA LYS A 97 -9.35 10.82 -12.14
C LYS A 97 -8.16 11.47 -12.83
N SER A 98 -6.94 11.09 -12.46
CA SER A 98 -5.70 11.58 -13.06
C SER A 98 -5.54 11.13 -14.52
N GLN A 99 -6.31 10.12 -14.98
CA GLN A 99 -6.46 9.75 -16.40
C GLN A 99 -7.22 10.84 -17.17
N GLY A 100 -6.57 11.98 -17.41
CA GLY A 100 -7.20 13.13 -18.05
C GLY A 100 -6.28 14.33 -18.32
N GLY A 101 -5.03 14.31 -17.84
CA GLY A 101 -3.99 15.29 -18.22
C GLY A 101 -3.72 16.42 -17.23
N ASP A 102 -4.38 16.45 -16.07
CA ASP A 102 -4.12 17.41 -14.98
C ASP A 102 -4.18 16.72 -13.60
N GLY A 103 -3.53 15.58 -13.52
CA GLY A 103 -3.58 14.70 -12.35
C GLY A 103 -2.60 15.10 -11.25
N TYR A 104 -3.04 15.91 -10.28
CA TYR A 104 -2.28 16.21 -9.06
C TYR A 104 -2.87 15.52 -7.84
N TYR A 105 -2.04 14.76 -7.14
CA TYR A 105 -2.40 14.12 -5.87
C TYR A 105 -1.16 13.99 -4.98
N GLY A 106 -1.37 13.90 -3.67
CA GLY A 106 -0.33 13.70 -2.69
C GLY A 106 -0.36 12.31 -2.08
N ARG A 107 0.32 12.18 -0.95
CA ARG A 107 0.46 10.93 -0.20
C ARG A 107 -0.86 10.37 0.33
N GLU A 108 -1.92 11.17 0.36
CA GLU A 108 -3.25 10.79 0.80
C GLU A 108 -3.86 9.64 -0.02
N CYS A 109 -3.41 9.44 -1.26
CA CYS A 109 -3.85 8.30 -2.06
C CYS A 109 -3.44 6.95 -1.45
N ASP A 110 -2.30 6.88 -0.75
CA ASP A 110 -1.88 5.64 -0.09
C ASP A 110 -2.77 5.34 1.13
N TRP A 111 -3.30 6.36 1.81
CA TRP A 111 -4.22 6.19 2.95
C TRP A 111 -5.58 5.65 2.53
N TRP A 112 -6.03 5.96 1.32
CA TRP A 112 -7.21 5.31 0.75
C TRP A 112 -7.03 3.79 0.68
N SER A 113 -5.90 3.35 0.14
CA SER A 113 -5.57 1.93 0.02
C SER A 113 -5.45 1.23 1.37
N VAL A 114 -4.96 1.91 2.42
CA VAL A 114 -4.98 1.39 3.80
C VAL A 114 -6.41 1.15 4.28
N GLY A 115 -7.34 2.04 3.94
CA GLY A 115 -8.76 1.87 4.26
C GLY A 115 -9.38 0.66 3.56
N VAL A 116 -9.08 0.47 2.27
CA VAL A 116 -9.51 -0.72 1.52
C VAL A 116 -8.93 -2.00 2.11
N PHE A 117 -7.63 -2.01 2.41
CA PHE A 117 -6.96 -3.13 3.06
C PHE A 117 -7.60 -3.50 4.40
N LEU A 118 -7.85 -2.53 5.27
CA LEU A 118 -8.51 -2.78 6.56
C LEU A 118 -9.92 -3.33 6.38
N PHE A 119 -10.66 -2.82 5.40
CA PHE A 119 -12.00 -3.32 5.07
C PHE A 119 -11.94 -4.79 4.65
N GLU A 120 -11.06 -5.13 3.70
CA GLU A 120 -10.88 -6.49 3.21
C GLU A 120 -10.49 -7.45 4.34
N MET A 121 -9.58 -7.06 5.24
CA MET A 121 -9.20 -7.89 6.39
C MET A 121 -10.41 -8.25 7.28
N LEU A 122 -11.33 -7.31 7.50
CA LEU A 122 -12.44 -7.49 8.45
C LEU A 122 -13.69 -8.09 7.80
N VAL A 123 -13.88 -7.88 6.50
CA VAL A 123 -15.08 -8.28 5.75
C VAL A 123 -14.82 -9.49 4.86
N GLY A 124 -13.57 -9.72 4.46
CA GLY A 124 -13.14 -10.83 3.59
C GLY A 124 -13.46 -10.64 2.10
N LYS A 125 -13.81 -9.41 1.68
CA LYS A 125 -14.14 -9.03 0.30
C LYS A 125 -13.84 -7.56 0.05
#